data_AF-A0A3M2T481-F1
#
_entry.id   AF-A0A3M2T481-F1
#
_cell.length_a   1.000
_cell.length_b   1.000
_cell.length_c   1.000
_cell.angle_alpha   90.00
_cell.angle_beta   90.00
_cell.angle_gamma   90.00
#
_symmetry.space_group_name_H-M   'P 1'
#
loop_
_entity.id
_entity.type
_entity.pdbx_description
1 polymer ?
#
loop_
_entity_poly.entity_id
_entity_poly.type
_entity_poly.pdbx_seq_one_letter_code
_entity_poly.pdbx_strand_id
1 'polypeptide(L)'
;MTRYLTPSKIALLCLIAIYTEGVVPNSAAVDILAFLVSCLLPLDPADSSVSTAKWQSQFSISIDDLEDALAGHASSVPGRSVWDLFLRKLWSIDSCDALEVFFADVSSMLAKTREEQLYDRDNDIAPEADRMRLSRCSPLGAFVRRAQLEFTRLQFYDSVKLWKGFVKYRLPTYRAWARKNPSSEQASVDINLLELGLDSGGQLAQVVYGNIEYDSDDEGNVSAKDVERLLEFQISELQRK
;
A
#
# COMPACT_ATOMS: atom_id res chain seq x y z
N MET A 1 -15.10 5.12 -12.83
CA MET A 1 -13.76 5.15 -13.44
C MET A 1 -13.10 3.79 -13.21
N THR A 2 -12.21 3.36 -14.11
CA THR A 2 -11.43 2.13 -13.97
C THR A 2 -10.57 2.20 -12.70
N ARG A 3 -10.88 1.38 -11.68
CA ARG A 3 -10.21 1.41 -10.36
C ARG A 3 -8.72 1.09 -10.52
N TYR A 4 -7.85 2.09 -10.39
CA TYR A 4 -6.40 1.86 -10.31
C TYR A 4 -5.97 1.50 -8.90
N LEU A 5 -6.51 2.19 -7.89
CA LEU A 5 -6.18 1.97 -6.49
C LEU A 5 -6.93 0.76 -5.94
N THR A 6 -6.17 -0.11 -5.30
CA THR A 6 -6.63 -1.32 -4.61
C THR A 6 -6.03 -1.33 -3.21
N PRO A 7 -6.62 -2.10 -2.26
CA PRO A 7 -6.03 -2.30 -0.93
C PRO A 7 -4.57 -2.73 -0.97
N SER A 8 -4.21 -3.66 -1.87
CA SER A 8 -2.84 -4.12 -2.07
C SER A 8 -1.89 -3.01 -2.51
N LYS A 9 -2.34 -2.04 -3.31
CA LYS A 9 -1.54 -0.88 -3.70
C LYS A 9 -1.33 0.11 -2.56
N ILE A 10 -2.30 0.25 -1.66
CA ILE A 10 -2.11 1.03 -0.42
C ILE A 10 -1.06 0.35 0.47
N ALA A 11 -1.10 -0.98 0.58
CA ALA A 11 -0.05 -1.74 1.26
C ALA A 11 1.33 -1.51 0.62
N LEU A 12 1.45 -1.57 -0.72
CA LEU A 12 2.71 -1.23 -1.40
C LEU A 12 3.17 0.21 -1.11
N LEU A 13 2.25 1.19 -1.07
CA LEU A 13 2.59 2.56 -0.68
C LEU A 13 3.11 2.64 0.76
N CYS A 14 2.54 1.87 1.69
CA CYS A 14 3.03 1.80 3.07
C CYS A 14 4.45 1.23 3.13
N LEU A 15 4.76 0.21 2.32
CA LEU A 15 6.11 -0.34 2.22
C LEU A 15 7.10 0.66 1.63
N ILE A 16 6.70 1.38 0.57
CA ILE A 16 7.50 2.48 0.00
C ILE A 16 7.74 3.58 1.03
N ALA A 17 6.72 3.94 1.83
CA ALA A 17 6.84 4.94 2.89
C ALA A 17 7.95 4.56 3.89
N ILE A 18 7.93 3.32 4.38
CA ILE A 18 8.92 2.79 5.32
C ILE A 18 10.32 2.78 4.70
N TYR A 19 10.41 2.42 3.42
CA TYR A 19 11.68 2.48 2.70
C TYR A 19 12.23 3.91 2.63
N THR A 20 11.37 4.92 2.40
CA THR A 20 11.77 6.33 2.36
C THR A 20 12.09 6.95 3.73
N GLU A 21 11.57 6.36 4.82
CA GLU A 21 11.86 6.75 6.21
C GLU A 21 13.26 6.32 6.69
N GLY A 22 14.02 5.54 5.91
CA GLY A 22 15.39 5.15 6.25
C GLY A 22 15.52 4.09 7.37
N VAL A 23 14.39 3.49 7.77
CA VAL A 23 14.34 2.45 8.83
C VAL A 23 14.66 1.04 8.32
N VAL A 24 14.94 0.90 7.02
CA VAL A 24 15.35 -0.34 6.37
C VAL A 24 16.88 -0.37 6.25
N PRO A 25 17.57 -1.40 6.76
CA PRO A 25 19.03 -1.48 6.65
C PRO A 25 19.46 -1.76 5.21
N ASN A 26 20.67 -1.31 4.84
CA ASN A 26 21.22 -1.50 3.50
C ASN A 26 21.29 -2.98 3.07
N SER A 27 21.41 -3.91 4.02
CA SER A 27 21.40 -5.35 3.74
C SER A 27 20.06 -5.88 3.24
N ALA A 28 18.94 -5.27 3.65
CA ALA A 28 17.58 -5.64 3.22
C ALA A 28 17.03 -4.73 2.11
N ALA A 29 17.63 -3.56 1.90
CA ALA A 29 17.17 -2.57 0.93
C ALA A 29 17.10 -3.12 -0.49
N VAL A 30 18.07 -3.95 -0.90
CA VAL A 30 18.11 -4.55 -2.25
C VAL A 30 16.95 -5.53 -2.43
N ASP A 31 16.71 -6.40 -1.45
CA ASP A 31 15.64 -7.41 -1.53
C ASP A 31 14.25 -6.76 -1.54
N ILE A 32 14.05 -5.73 -0.70
CA ILE A 32 12.79 -4.97 -0.65
C ILE A 32 12.56 -4.20 -1.95
N LEU A 33 13.60 -3.57 -2.50
CA LEU A 33 13.50 -2.90 -3.79
C LEU A 33 13.21 -3.89 -4.92
N ALA A 34 13.86 -5.05 -4.94
CA ALA A 34 13.62 -6.08 -5.94
C ALA A 34 12.17 -6.60 -5.86
N PHE A 35 11.65 -6.79 -4.65
CA PHE A 35 10.24 -7.13 -4.43
C PHE A 35 9.29 -6.01 -4.91
N LEU A 36 9.52 -4.76 -4.50
CA LEU A 36 8.71 -3.62 -4.96
C LEU A 36 8.71 -3.48 -6.48
N VAL A 37 9.88 -3.63 -7.11
CA VAL A 37 10.05 -3.56 -8.57
C VAL A 37 9.28 -4.70 -9.24
N SER A 38 9.35 -5.93 -8.73
CA SER A 38 8.64 -7.09 -9.30
C SER A 38 7.12 -6.99 -9.17
N CYS A 39 6.62 -6.26 -8.17
CA CYS A 39 5.20 -5.93 -8.01
C CYS A 39 4.73 -4.80 -8.94
N LEU A 40 5.61 -3.85 -9.28
CA LEU A 40 5.24 -2.63 -10.02
C LEU A 40 5.45 -2.75 -11.54
N LEU A 41 6.51 -3.45 -11.94
CA LEU A 41 6.88 -3.65 -13.33
C LEU A 41 6.31 -4.98 -13.84
N PRO A 42 5.71 -4.98 -15.05
CA PRO A 42 5.36 -6.23 -15.70
C PRO A 42 6.61 -7.08 -15.89
N LEU A 43 6.52 -8.39 -15.65
CA LEU A 43 7.49 -9.32 -16.21
C LEU A 43 7.40 -9.26 -17.74
N ASP A 44 8.49 -9.54 -18.43
CA ASP A 44 8.44 -9.60 -19.89
C ASP A 44 7.70 -10.89 -20.29
N PRO A 45 6.66 -10.88 -21.15
CA PRO A 45 6.04 -12.11 -21.66
C PRO A 45 7.02 -13.02 -22.40
N ALA A 46 8.21 -12.51 -22.76
CA ALA A 46 9.31 -13.29 -23.31
C ALA A 46 9.94 -14.29 -22.31
N ASP A 47 9.79 -14.07 -20.99
CA ASP A 47 10.23 -15.00 -19.96
C ASP A 47 9.25 -16.18 -19.84
N SER A 48 9.35 -17.09 -20.82
CA SER A 48 8.57 -18.31 -21.02
C SER A 48 8.58 -19.33 -19.86
N SER A 49 9.17 -18.99 -18.71
CA SER A 49 9.23 -19.83 -17.51
C SER A 49 8.27 -19.42 -16.40
N VAL A 50 7.58 -18.28 -16.54
CA VAL A 50 6.71 -17.75 -15.49
C VAL A 50 5.30 -18.34 -15.65
N SER A 51 4.88 -19.16 -14.70
CA SER A 51 3.54 -19.76 -14.69
C SER A 51 2.45 -18.69 -14.58
N THR A 52 1.27 -18.96 -15.15
CA THR A 52 0.08 -18.09 -15.05
C THR A 52 -0.26 -17.73 -13.59
N ALA A 53 0.03 -18.62 -12.64
CA ALA A 53 -0.18 -18.38 -11.21
C ALA A 53 0.74 -17.28 -10.64
N LYS A 54 2.01 -17.21 -11.08
CA LYS A 54 2.95 -16.15 -10.68
C LYS A 54 2.52 -14.80 -11.25
N TRP A 55 2.02 -14.77 -12.49
CA TRP A 55 1.46 -13.56 -13.10
C TRP A 55 0.19 -13.07 -12.40
N GLN A 56 -0.71 -13.97 -12.00
CA GLN A 56 -1.92 -13.62 -11.25
C GLN A 56 -1.61 -13.05 -9.85
N SER A 57 -0.60 -13.60 -9.16
CA SER A 57 -0.12 -13.07 -7.87
C SER A 57 0.45 -11.64 -7.98
N GLN A 58 1.04 -11.26 -9.11
CA GLN A 58 1.52 -9.89 -9.33
C GLN A 58 0.41 -8.84 -9.38
N PHE A 59 -0.79 -9.24 -9.79
CA PHE A 59 -1.93 -8.33 -9.95
C PHE A 59 -2.80 -8.21 -8.70
N SER A 60 -2.69 -9.17 -7.78
CA SER A 60 -3.37 -9.18 -6.48
C SER A 60 -2.43 -9.74 -5.42
N ILE A 61 -1.53 -8.89 -4.92
CA ILE A 61 -0.56 -9.24 -3.89
C ILE A 61 -1.30 -9.53 -2.59
N SER A 62 -1.19 -10.77 -2.13
CA SER A 62 -1.78 -11.18 -0.86
C SER A 62 -0.96 -10.63 0.31
N ILE A 63 -1.58 -10.59 1.48
CA ILE A 63 -0.89 -10.16 2.69
C ILE A 63 0.19 -11.18 3.12
N ASP A 64 -0.01 -12.46 2.75
CA ASP A 64 0.92 -13.55 3.02
C ASP A 64 2.19 -13.41 2.16
N ASP A 65 2.05 -13.01 0.88
CA ASP A 65 3.21 -12.72 0.01
C ASP A 65 4.09 -11.58 0.58
N LEU A 66 3.46 -10.58 1.21
CA LEU A 66 4.16 -9.50 1.89
C LEU A 66 4.82 -9.98 3.19
N GLU A 67 4.18 -10.87 3.94
CA GLU A 67 4.77 -11.45 5.14
C GLU A 67 6.02 -12.27 4.82
N ASP A 68 5.92 -13.16 3.83
CA ASP A 68 7.04 -14.00 3.38
C ASP A 68 8.22 -13.16 2.88
N ALA A 69 7.94 -12.08 2.15
CA ALA A 69 8.98 -11.18 1.62
C ALA A 69 9.63 -10.30 2.70
N LEU A 70 8.94 -9.97 3.80
CA LEU A 70 9.41 -8.97 4.77
C LEU A 70 9.84 -9.57 6.12
N ALA A 71 9.32 -10.73 6.52
CA ALA A 71 9.57 -11.32 7.84
C ALA A 71 11.02 -11.77 8.02
N GLY A 72 11.70 -12.17 6.95
CA GLY A 72 13.10 -12.59 6.96
C GLY A 72 14.12 -11.46 7.17
N HIS A 73 13.69 -10.19 7.04
CA HIS A 73 14.60 -9.05 7.10
C HIS A 73 14.51 -8.32 8.45
N ALA A 74 15.65 -8.18 9.11
CA ALA A 74 15.78 -7.31 10.28
C ALA A 74 15.62 -5.83 9.88
N SER A 75 14.98 -5.04 10.73
CA SER A 75 14.91 -3.59 10.53
C SER A 75 16.08 -2.86 11.22
N SER A 76 16.22 -1.56 10.96
CA SER A 76 17.16 -0.70 11.69
C SER A 76 16.73 -0.47 13.15
N VAL A 77 15.50 -0.85 13.52
CA VAL A 77 15.00 -0.79 14.89
C VAL A 77 15.32 -2.11 15.60
N PRO A 78 16.09 -2.09 16.71
CA PRO A 78 16.46 -3.30 17.44
C PRO A 78 15.24 -4.11 17.88
N GLY A 79 15.26 -5.42 17.60
CA GLY A 79 14.20 -6.34 18.00
C GLY A 79 12.91 -6.29 17.17
N ARG A 80 12.90 -5.54 16.06
CA ARG A 80 11.79 -5.51 15.09
C ARG A 80 12.23 -5.91 13.70
N SER A 81 11.40 -6.67 12.99
CA SER A 81 11.58 -6.97 11.56
C SER A 81 11.03 -5.84 10.69
N VAL A 82 11.36 -5.86 9.39
CA VAL A 82 10.74 -4.96 8.42
C VAL A 82 9.22 -5.20 8.36
N TRP A 83 8.79 -6.46 8.50
CA TRP A 83 7.37 -6.83 8.66
C TRP A 83 6.70 -6.14 9.84
N ASP A 84 7.35 -6.09 11.01
CA ASP A 84 6.78 -5.41 12.20
C ASP A 84 6.61 -3.90 11.96
N LEU A 85 7.56 -3.27 11.25
CA LEU A 85 7.47 -1.85 10.87
C LEU A 85 6.38 -1.63 9.82
N PHE A 86 6.25 -2.56 8.87
CA PHE A 86 5.21 -2.58 7.86
C PHE A 86 3.82 -2.63 8.48
N LEU A 87 3.57 -3.60 9.37
CA LEU A 87 2.31 -3.70 10.08
C LEU A 87 2.03 -2.45 10.91
N ARG A 88 3.03 -1.88 11.58
CA ARG A 88 2.85 -0.62 12.32
C ARG A 88 2.37 0.51 11.42
N LYS A 89 2.94 0.67 10.22
CA LYS A 89 2.49 1.68 9.25
C LYS A 89 1.11 1.36 8.70
N LEU A 90 0.85 0.09 8.35
CA LEU A 90 -0.42 -0.36 7.80
C LEU A 90 -1.60 -0.10 8.77
N TRP A 91 -1.38 -0.35 10.06
CA TRP A 91 -2.36 -0.14 11.13
C TRP A 91 -2.43 1.30 11.63
N SER A 92 -1.44 2.14 11.32
CA SER A 92 -1.52 3.59 11.62
C SER A 92 -2.59 4.32 10.79
N ILE A 93 -3.03 3.73 9.67
CA ILE A 93 -4.12 4.26 8.84
C ILE A 93 -5.44 3.74 9.39
N ASP A 94 -5.83 4.14 10.59
CA ASP A 94 -6.93 3.51 11.35
C ASP A 94 -8.33 4.05 11.06
N SER A 95 -8.44 5.14 10.29
CA SER A 95 -9.71 5.73 9.86
C SER A 95 -9.67 6.15 8.38
N CYS A 96 -10.85 6.46 7.82
CA CYS A 96 -10.93 7.04 6.48
C CYS A 96 -10.23 8.41 6.41
N ASP A 97 -10.25 9.19 7.50
CA ASP A 97 -9.52 10.45 7.61
C ASP A 97 -8.00 10.20 7.59
N ALA A 98 -7.51 9.22 8.38
CA ALA A 98 -6.10 8.83 8.36
C ALA A 98 -5.63 8.37 6.96
N LEU A 99 -6.52 7.77 6.16
CA LEU A 99 -6.23 7.43 4.76
C LEU A 99 -6.04 8.69 3.90
N GLU A 100 -6.90 9.70 4.06
CA GLU A 100 -6.76 10.98 3.34
C GLU A 100 -5.48 11.72 3.74
N VAL A 101 -5.17 11.78 5.04
CA VAL A 101 -3.93 12.34 5.57
C VAL A 101 -2.71 11.60 5.00
N PHE A 102 -2.76 10.27 4.97
CA PHE A 102 -1.69 9.46 4.38
C PHE A 102 -1.46 9.84 2.91
N PHE A 103 -2.50 9.97 2.09
CA PHE A 103 -2.36 10.35 0.68
C PHE A 103 -1.93 11.80 0.47
N ALA A 104 -2.23 12.71 1.39
CA ALA A 104 -1.65 14.06 1.39
C ALA A 104 -0.13 14.00 1.57
N ASP A 105 0.34 13.16 2.50
CA ASP A 105 1.74 12.97 2.82
C ASP A 105 2.52 12.15 1.78
N VAL A 106 1.85 11.31 0.98
CA VAL A 106 2.49 10.51 -0.10
C VAL A 106 3.31 11.38 -1.06
N SER A 107 2.89 12.63 -1.28
CA SER A 107 3.61 13.59 -2.13
C SER A 107 5.01 13.95 -1.60
N SER A 108 5.18 13.95 -0.27
CA SER A 108 6.46 14.26 0.40
C SER A 108 7.55 13.21 0.15
N MET A 109 7.16 11.99 -0.26
CA MET A 109 8.08 10.91 -0.62
C MET A 109 8.80 11.18 -1.95
N LEU A 110 8.28 12.11 -2.77
CA LEU A 110 8.84 12.46 -4.07
C LEU A 110 9.83 13.62 -3.96
N ALA A 111 10.86 13.61 -4.80
CA ALA A 111 11.77 14.74 -4.95
C ALA A 111 10.99 15.99 -5.37
N LYS A 112 11.27 17.13 -4.73
CA LYS A 112 10.64 18.42 -5.06
C LYS A 112 10.93 18.83 -6.50
N THR A 113 9.97 19.43 -7.20
CA THR A 113 10.25 20.00 -8.53
C THR A 113 11.20 21.19 -8.43
N ARG A 114 11.72 21.62 -9.58
CA ARG A 114 12.49 22.86 -9.67
C ARG A 114 11.68 24.07 -9.18
N GLU A 115 10.39 24.13 -9.49
CA GLU A 115 9.50 25.22 -9.07
C GLU A 115 9.29 25.21 -7.56
N GLU A 116 9.06 24.04 -6.96
CA GLU A 116 8.93 23.88 -5.50
C GLU A 116 10.25 24.24 -4.78
N GLN A 117 11.41 23.86 -5.35
CA GLN A 117 12.72 24.23 -4.81
C GLN A 117 12.99 25.73 -4.89
N LEU A 118 12.56 26.38 -5.99
CA LEU A 118 12.65 27.83 -6.11
C LEU A 118 11.75 28.53 -5.09
N TYR A 119 10.53 28.04 -4.90
CA TYR A 119 9.62 28.55 -3.88
C TYR A 119 10.19 28.38 -2.46
N ASP A 120 10.72 27.22 -2.12
CA ASP A 120 11.34 26.98 -0.81
C ASP A 120 12.49 27.95 -0.55
N ARG A 121 13.34 28.15 -1.57
CA ARG A 121 14.49 29.08 -1.51
C ARG A 121 14.02 30.52 -1.33
N ASP A 122 12.97 30.92 -2.04
CA ASP A 122 12.45 32.27 -1.99
C ASP A 122 11.68 32.56 -0.68
N ASN A 123 11.31 31.52 0.09
CA ASN A 123 10.65 31.60 1.40
C ASN A 123 11.56 31.17 2.58
N ASP A 124 12.87 31.02 2.38
CA ASP A 124 13.85 30.57 3.40
C ASP A 124 13.47 29.25 4.12
N ILE A 125 12.77 28.35 3.43
CA ILE A 125 12.40 27.03 3.95
C ILE A 125 13.61 26.11 3.85
N ALA A 126 14.12 25.66 4.99
CA ALA A 126 15.27 24.76 5.03
C ALA A 126 14.94 23.40 4.37
N PRO A 127 15.89 22.79 3.64
CA PRO A 127 15.69 21.47 3.07
C PRO A 127 15.56 20.42 4.19
N GLU A 128 14.45 19.67 4.17
CA GLU A 128 14.25 18.53 5.06
C GLU A 128 15.29 17.44 4.76
N ALA A 129 16.23 17.23 5.69
CA ALA A 129 17.32 16.27 5.53
C ALA A 129 16.97 14.84 6.01
N ASP A 130 15.81 14.66 6.64
CA ASP A 130 15.53 13.46 7.44
C ASP A 130 14.87 12.31 6.66
N ARG A 131 14.51 12.52 5.39
CA ARG A 131 13.83 11.50 4.57
C ARG A 131 14.45 11.35 3.19
N MET A 132 14.59 10.12 2.75
CA MET A 132 15.01 9.82 1.38
C MET A 132 13.87 10.11 0.42
N ARG A 133 14.14 10.92 -0.61
CA ARG A 133 13.14 11.27 -1.63
C ARG A 133 13.36 10.49 -2.92
N LEU A 134 12.28 9.95 -3.47
CA LEU A 134 12.29 9.21 -4.72
C LEU A 134 12.32 10.17 -5.91
N SER A 135 13.16 9.85 -6.91
CA SER A 135 13.10 10.55 -8.19
C SER A 135 11.73 10.34 -8.85
N ARG A 136 11.10 11.41 -9.34
CA ARG A 136 9.79 11.36 -10.01
C ARG A 136 9.77 10.48 -11.27
N CYS A 137 10.94 10.23 -11.88
CA CYS A 137 11.08 9.40 -13.08
C CYS A 137 11.45 7.94 -12.76
N SER A 138 11.71 7.61 -11.49
CA SER A 138 11.96 6.23 -11.08
C SER A 138 10.67 5.38 -11.14
N PRO A 139 10.75 4.05 -11.26
CA PRO A 139 9.55 3.19 -11.27
C PRO A 139 8.69 3.37 -10.01
N LEU A 140 9.31 3.47 -8.83
CA LEU A 140 8.62 3.72 -7.57
C LEU A 140 8.01 5.13 -7.55
N GLY A 141 8.76 6.15 -8.00
CA GLY A 141 8.26 7.53 -8.07
C GLY A 141 7.08 7.69 -9.04
N ALA A 142 7.10 6.99 -10.17
CA ALA A 142 6.00 6.97 -11.12
C ALA A 142 4.74 6.30 -10.54
N PHE A 143 4.91 5.20 -9.78
CA PHE A 143 3.83 4.55 -9.05
C PHE A 143 3.22 5.48 -7.99
N VAL A 144 4.06 6.08 -7.13
CA VAL A 144 3.66 7.03 -6.09
C VAL A 144 2.87 8.20 -6.68
N ARG A 145 3.40 8.84 -7.73
CA ARG A 145 2.73 9.95 -8.41
C ARG A 145 1.38 9.55 -8.99
N ARG A 146 1.30 8.38 -9.62
CA ARG A 146 0.05 7.87 -10.19
C ARG A 146 -0.96 7.59 -9.09
N ALA A 147 -0.56 6.94 -8.01
CA ALA A 147 -1.45 6.63 -6.90
C ALA A 147 -2.02 7.91 -6.26
N GLN A 148 -1.19 8.94 -6.07
CA GLN A 148 -1.63 10.24 -5.58
C GLN A 148 -2.64 10.91 -6.53
N LEU A 149 -2.36 10.95 -7.83
CA LEU A 149 -3.26 11.56 -8.83
C LEU A 149 -4.60 10.82 -8.92
N GLU A 150 -4.59 9.50 -8.81
CA GLU A 150 -5.81 8.70 -8.81
C GLU A 150 -6.63 8.91 -7.53
N PHE A 151 -5.98 8.99 -6.37
CA PHE A 151 -6.68 9.23 -5.10
C PHE A 151 -7.31 10.62 -5.06
N THR A 152 -6.58 11.66 -5.48
CA THR A 152 -7.08 13.05 -5.52
C THR A 152 -8.25 13.24 -6.49
N ARG A 153 -8.40 12.37 -7.49
CA ARG A 153 -9.53 12.37 -8.43
C ARG A 153 -10.66 11.43 -8.03
N LEU A 154 -10.47 10.66 -6.97
CA LEU A 154 -11.42 9.65 -6.51
C LEU A 154 -12.66 10.34 -5.94
N GLN A 155 -13.83 9.84 -6.32
CA GLN A 155 -15.08 10.31 -5.71
C GLN A 155 -15.17 9.80 -4.27
N PHE A 156 -15.85 10.54 -3.39
CA PHE A 156 -16.03 10.15 -1.99
C PHE A 156 -16.62 8.74 -1.82
N TYR A 157 -17.56 8.35 -2.67
CA TYR A 157 -18.12 6.99 -2.64
C TYR A 157 -17.04 5.92 -2.92
N ASP A 158 -16.17 6.17 -3.90
CA ASP A 158 -15.10 5.26 -4.26
C ASP A 158 -13.97 5.27 -3.21
N SER A 159 -13.70 6.40 -2.54
CA SER A 159 -12.72 6.46 -1.43
C SER A 159 -13.21 5.67 -0.22
N VAL A 160 -14.50 5.77 0.12
CA VAL A 160 -15.12 4.95 1.17
C VAL A 160 -15.12 3.46 0.79
N LYS A 161 -15.39 3.09 -0.47
CA LYS A 161 -15.29 1.69 -0.92
C LYS A 161 -13.84 1.17 -0.82
N LEU A 162 -12.86 2.00 -1.19
CA LEU A 162 -11.44 1.68 -1.08
C LEU A 162 -11.03 1.48 0.39
N TRP A 163 -11.50 2.37 1.28
CA TRP A 163 -11.28 2.25 2.72
C TRP A 163 -11.84 0.94 3.29
N LYS A 164 -13.10 0.60 2.99
CA LYS A 164 -13.69 -0.67 3.44
C LYS A 164 -12.90 -1.89 2.94
N GLY A 165 -12.49 -1.88 1.67
CA GLY A 165 -11.64 -2.91 1.10
C GLY A 165 -10.29 -3.01 1.81
N PHE A 166 -9.69 -1.87 2.16
CA PHE A 166 -8.43 -1.80 2.90
C PHE A 166 -8.56 -2.37 4.32
N VAL A 167 -9.64 -2.04 5.04
CA VAL A 167 -9.94 -2.63 6.36
C VAL A 167 -10.04 -4.15 6.28
N LYS A 168 -10.77 -4.68 5.28
CA LYS A 168 -10.87 -6.14 5.06
C LYS A 168 -9.52 -6.77 4.73
N TYR A 169 -8.72 -6.12 3.89
CA TYR A 169 -7.40 -6.60 3.46
C TYR A 169 -6.41 -6.73 4.63
N ARG A 170 -6.37 -5.75 5.54
CA ARG A 170 -5.42 -5.77 6.67
C ARG A 170 -5.89 -6.61 7.86
N LEU A 171 -7.19 -6.83 8.03
CA LEU A 171 -7.78 -7.47 9.22
C LEU A 171 -7.11 -8.81 9.63
N PRO A 172 -6.71 -9.71 8.70
CA PRO A 172 -6.01 -10.95 9.07
C PRO A 172 -4.73 -10.73 9.89
N THR A 173 -4.06 -9.59 9.68
CA THR A 173 -2.78 -9.26 10.36
C THR A 173 -2.96 -8.68 11.76
N TYR A 174 -4.19 -8.39 12.19
CA TYR A 174 -4.47 -7.72 13.47
C TYR A 174 -3.84 -8.44 14.66
N ARG A 175 -3.95 -9.78 14.71
CA ARG A 175 -3.40 -10.58 15.82
C ARG A 175 -1.87 -10.59 15.83
N ALA A 176 -1.23 -10.53 14.66
CA ALA A 176 0.22 -10.45 14.57
C ALA A 176 0.71 -9.07 15.06
N TRP A 177 0.05 -8.00 14.59
CA TRP A 177 0.34 -6.63 14.98
C TRP A 177 0.10 -6.36 16.48
N ALA A 178 -1.04 -6.78 17.03
CA ALA A 178 -1.43 -6.51 18.42
C ALA A 178 -0.47 -7.16 19.43
N ARG A 179 0.05 -8.37 19.13
CA ARG A 179 1.06 -9.05 19.96
C ARG A 179 2.34 -8.24 20.15
N LYS A 180 2.71 -7.41 19.16
CA LYS A 180 3.92 -6.59 19.16
C LYS A 180 3.67 -5.13 19.57
N ASN A 181 2.41 -4.72 19.69
CA ASN A 181 2.00 -3.35 20.03
C ASN A 181 0.87 -3.34 21.09
N PRO A 182 1.11 -3.91 22.31
CA PRO A 182 0.07 -4.07 23.32
C PRO A 182 -0.41 -2.76 23.95
N SER A 183 0.35 -1.67 23.81
CA SER A 183 0.01 -0.35 24.36
C SER A 183 -0.80 0.53 23.41
N SER A 184 -1.10 0.06 22.19
CA SER A 184 -1.86 0.81 21.20
C SER A 184 -3.34 0.46 21.37
N GLU A 185 -4.13 1.38 21.93
CA GLU A 185 -5.58 1.28 21.95
C GLU A 185 -6.09 1.50 20.52
N GLN A 186 -6.26 0.43 19.77
CA GLN A 186 -6.68 0.51 18.38
C GLN A 186 -7.85 -0.43 18.14
N ALA A 187 -8.88 0.08 17.48
CA ALA A 187 -9.98 -0.74 17.02
C ALA A 187 -9.51 -1.65 15.88
N SER A 188 -10.05 -2.87 15.81
CA SER A 188 -9.74 -3.81 14.72
C SER A 188 -10.23 -3.34 13.34
N VAL A 189 -11.19 -2.41 13.30
CA VAL A 189 -11.87 -1.94 12.09
C VAL A 189 -11.57 -0.47 11.86
N ASP A 190 -12.07 0.40 12.74
CA ASP A 190 -11.95 1.86 12.66
C ASP A 190 -11.88 2.47 14.08
N ILE A 191 -10.88 3.33 14.32
CA ILE A 191 -10.67 3.98 15.63
C ILE A 191 -11.88 4.82 16.04
N ASN A 192 -12.61 5.40 15.08
CA ASN A 192 -13.81 6.20 15.35
C ASN A 192 -14.91 5.39 16.07
N LEU A 193 -14.98 4.07 15.86
CA LEU A 193 -15.94 3.23 16.58
C LEU A 193 -15.58 3.17 18.05
N LEU A 194 -14.30 3.02 18.38
CA LEU A 194 -13.82 2.99 19.75
C LEU A 194 -13.98 4.35 20.43
N GLU A 195 -13.63 5.45 19.74
CA GLU A 195 -13.79 6.82 20.26
C GLU A 195 -15.25 7.19 20.54
N LEU A 196 -16.17 6.72 19.71
CA LEU A 196 -17.61 6.92 19.89
C LEU A 196 -18.24 5.92 20.88
N GLY A 197 -17.46 5.00 21.46
CA GLY A 197 -17.94 3.96 22.36
C GLY A 197 -18.90 2.97 21.69
N LEU A 198 -18.81 2.82 20.36
CA LEU A 198 -19.60 1.91 19.57
C LEU A 198 -18.95 0.53 19.54
N ASP A 199 -19.77 -0.50 19.69
CA ASP A 199 -19.30 -1.87 19.51
C ASP A 199 -18.98 -2.14 18.04
N SER A 200 -17.80 -2.68 17.76
CA SER A 200 -17.37 -3.15 16.43
C SER A 200 -18.29 -4.25 15.88
N GLY A 201 -18.98 -4.99 16.76
CA GLY A 201 -20.03 -5.96 16.40
C GLY A 201 -21.45 -5.37 16.34
N GLY A 202 -21.60 -4.07 16.62
CA GLY A 202 -22.89 -3.39 16.66
C GLY A 202 -23.52 -3.23 15.27
N GLN A 203 -24.84 -3.00 15.24
CA GLN A 203 -25.60 -2.84 13.99
C GLN A 203 -25.06 -1.70 13.11
N LEU A 204 -24.57 -0.61 13.70
CA LEU A 204 -23.99 0.51 12.97
C LEU A 204 -22.67 0.13 12.28
N ALA A 205 -21.78 -0.58 12.98
CA ALA A 205 -20.54 -1.08 12.40
C ALA A 205 -20.83 -2.07 11.27
N GLN A 206 -21.82 -2.94 11.45
CA GLN A 206 -22.26 -3.89 10.43
C GLN A 206 -22.86 -3.21 9.18
N VAL A 207 -23.60 -2.11 9.34
CA VAL A 207 -24.13 -1.32 8.21
C VAL A 207 -23.01 -0.60 7.46
N VAL A 208 -22.04 -0.04 8.18
CA VAL A 208 -20.94 0.73 7.56
C VAL A 208 -19.93 -0.20 6.91
N TYR A 209 -19.45 -1.22 7.62
CA TYR A 209 -18.36 -2.08 7.16
C TYR A 209 -18.82 -3.39 6.51
N GLY A 210 -20.13 -3.65 6.53
CA GLY A 210 -20.69 -4.92 6.07
C GLY A 210 -20.34 -6.06 7.01
N ASN A 211 -20.74 -7.28 6.62
CA ASN A 211 -20.28 -8.47 7.31
C ASN A 211 -18.89 -8.82 6.76
N ILE A 212 -17.84 -8.22 7.36
CA ILE A 212 -16.44 -8.32 6.88
C ILE A 212 -16.00 -9.77 6.66
N GLU A 213 -16.59 -10.72 7.40
CA GLU A 213 -16.32 -12.16 7.33
C GLU A 213 -17.04 -12.90 6.18
N TYR A 214 -18.15 -12.37 5.63
CA TYR A 214 -19.04 -13.11 4.71
C TYR A 214 -19.24 -12.44 3.35
N ASP A 215 -18.87 -11.18 3.18
CA ASP A 215 -19.06 -10.48 1.92
C ASP A 215 -17.91 -10.83 0.97
N SER A 216 -18.05 -11.93 0.22
CA SER A 216 -17.06 -12.44 -0.75
C SER A 216 -16.99 -11.61 -2.04
N ASP A 217 -17.37 -10.34 -2.01
CA ASP A 217 -17.26 -9.46 -3.16
C ASP A 217 -15.78 -9.15 -3.41
N ASP A 218 -15.16 -10.05 -4.18
CA ASP A 218 -13.81 -10.02 -4.75
C ASP A 218 -13.61 -8.85 -5.75
N GLU A 219 -14.64 -8.02 -5.88
CA GLU A 219 -14.79 -6.89 -6.81
C GLU A 219 -13.81 -5.72 -6.55
N GLY A 220 -12.98 -5.81 -5.50
CA GLY A 220 -12.03 -4.78 -5.08
C GLY A 220 -10.56 -5.15 -5.21
N ASN A 221 -10.23 -6.40 -5.56
CA ASN A 221 -8.85 -6.90 -5.45
C ASN A 221 -8.00 -6.68 -6.71
N VAL A 222 -8.63 -6.56 -7.89
CA VAL A 222 -7.90 -6.43 -9.16
C VAL A 222 -8.17 -5.07 -9.78
N SER A 223 -7.09 -4.31 -10.05
CA SER A 223 -7.24 -3.01 -10.71
C SER A 223 -7.46 -3.18 -12.21
N ALA A 224 -8.19 -2.24 -12.82
CA ALA A 224 -8.49 -2.31 -14.25
C ALA A 224 -7.24 -2.34 -15.15
N LYS A 225 -6.15 -1.67 -14.73
CA LYS A 225 -4.86 -1.74 -15.43
C LYS A 225 -4.27 -3.16 -15.39
N ASP A 226 -4.51 -3.85 -14.28
CA ASP A 226 -3.98 -5.18 -14.05
C ASP A 226 -4.78 -6.22 -14.85
N VAL A 227 -6.10 -5.99 -15.01
CA VAL A 227 -6.94 -6.72 -15.98
C VAL A 227 -6.47 -6.50 -17.42
N GLU A 228 -6.23 -5.24 -17.81
CA GLU A 228 -5.72 -4.90 -19.15
C GLU A 228 -4.39 -5.62 -19.44
N ARG A 229 -3.45 -5.57 -18.50
CA ARG A 229 -2.16 -6.29 -18.59
C ARG A 229 -2.33 -7.80 -18.66
N LEU A 230 -3.25 -8.38 -17.88
CA LEU A 230 -3.55 -9.81 -17.92
C LEU A 230 -4.10 -10.22 -19.30
N LEU A 231 -4.95 -9.39 -19.90
CA LEU A 231 -5.45 -9.61 -21.26
C LEU A 231 -4.32 -9.48 -22.30
N GLU A 232 -3.46 -8.48 -22.20
CA GLU A 232 -2.28 -8.33 -23.07
C GLU A 232 -1.37 -9.57 -23.00
N PHE A 233 -1.10 -10.08 -21.79
CA PHE A 233 -0.34 -11.30 -21.58
C PHE A 233 -1.00 -12.51 -22.26
N GLN A 234 -2.30 -12.72 -22.02
CA GLN A 234 -3.04 -13.82 -22.65
C GLN A 234 -3.03 -13.74 -24.18
N ILE A 235 -3.16 -12.54 -24.75
CA ILE A 235 -3.07 -12.31 -26.19
C ILE A 235 -1.66 -12.68 -26.69
N SER A 236 -0.61 -12.28 -25.98
CA SER A 236 0.77 -12.60 -26.36
C SER A 236 1.08 -14.10 -26.32
N GLU A 237 0.57 -14.82 -25.32
CA GLU A 237 0.67 -16.28 -25.22
C GLU A 237 -0.06 -16.98 -26.36
N LEU A 238 -1.24 -16.49 -26.74
CA LEU A 238 -2.01 -17.03 -27.87
C LEU A 238 -1.30 -16.80 -29.21
N GLN A 239 -0.64 -15.66 -29.38
CA GLN A 239 0.13 -15.34 -30.59
C GLN A 239 1.44 -16.13 -30.73
N ARG A 240 1.93 -16.72 -29.63
CA ARG A 240 3.16 -17.54 -29.61
C ARG A 240 2.90 -19.02 -29.93
N LYS A 241 1.64 -19.45 -29.99
CA LYS A 241 1.22 -20.79 -30.43
C LYS A 241 0.88 -20.81 -31.91
#